data_AF-A0A7Y7I393-F1
#
_entry.id   AF-A0A7Y7I393-F1
#
_cell.length_a   1.000
_cell.length_b   1.000
_cell.length_c   1.000
_cell.angle_alpha   90.00
_cell.angle_beta   90.00
_cell.angle_gamma   90.00
#
_symmetry.space_group_name_H-M   'P 1'
#
loop_
_entity.id
_entity.type
_entity.pdbx_description
1 polymer ?
#
loop_
_entity_poly.entity_id
_entity_poly.type
_entity_poly.pdbx_seq_one_letter_code
_entity_poly.pdbx_strand_id
1 'polypeptide(L)'
;MTRFVRAPFAIATGALLVIALTSCGGGGGGGGGGGGIGIGLGTGGGTASPPPSTTPELPAREALIARARSYELNTPYVPPPGDPLEHHTSGYAKAMCSAAFITGLDPDVAAESVGYFTGPYDQRKKVGKPVVDNVKKEVRITIPNGPTLTARYFGSQGCITLPPGRDDVFFTPVAVKSALPDPSTQQWPMGDLTPSGAAPGIDTAKVSQAVDAAFELPEAYTAAFVVTHKGRIVGERYMNGITSSTPLESWSMGKSVTATMMGVLMKQGVYSLDQPAPIPAWQGADDKRKEIRIQDILHMSSGLRIKAPDDPDFDPNGTYPDHVYFYTGRINIFNYAATRPQQWPPNTIGRYRNTDPVLANYLVRLAVEKRGEEYLSFPQRNLFDKIGIRTMTLETDPYGNFMGQGYDFMSGRDWARLANLYLQDGMWDGERILPEGYVKFVSTLAPAWAADKRPIYGGFFWLNGSSAWPVPTSAYYMLGAGGQVVLIVPSHDLVVVRLGYDKGANASVPSLKKALTLLMQAVPSSS
;
A
#
# COMPACT_ATOMS: atom_id res chain seq x y z
N MET A 1 31.74 -7.00 40.58
CA MET A 1 32.39 -8.05 39.79
C MET A 1 31.64 -9.35 40.02
N THR A 2 30.72 -9.69 39.12
CA THR A 2 29.94 -10.94 39.19
C THR A 2 29.63 -11.33 37.76
N ARG A 3 30.34 -12.37 37.28
CA ARG A 3 30.25 -12.91 35.93
C ARG A 3 28.98 -13.74 35.80
N PHE A 4 28.12 -13.39 34.84
CA PHE A 4 27.02 -14.23 34.40
C PHE A 4 27.54 -15.33 33.47
N VAL A 5 27.20 -16.58 33.82
CA VAL A 5 27.48 -17.79 33.05
C VAL A 5 26.38 -17.95 31.98
N ARG A 6 26.80 -18.07 30.72
CA ARG A 6 25.94 -18.47 29.59
C ARG A 6 25.66 -19.97 29.66
N ALA A 7 24.40 -20.37 29.55
CA ALA A 7 24.02 -21.76 29.27
C ALA A 7 23.99 -21.99 27.74
N PRO A 8 24.43 -23.16 27.25
CA PRO A 8 24.50 -23.46 25.82
C PRO A 8 23.16 -23.93 25.26
N PHE A 9 22.80 -23.42 24.08
CA PHE A 9 21.70 -23.94 23.27
C PHE A 9 22.10 -25.28 22.65
N ALA A 10 21.31 -26.31 22.89
CA ALA A 10 21.43 -27.61 22.24
C ALA A 10 20.86 -27.53 20.82
N ILE A 11 21.65 -27.97 19.85
CA ILE A 11 21.31 -28.10 18.43
C ILE A 11 20.47 -29.37 18.27
N ALA A 12 19.19 -29.22 17.94
CA ALA A 12 18.35 -30.32 17.46
C ALA A 12 18.32 -30.29 15.94
N THR A 13 19.02 -31.23 15.32
CA THR A 13 18.94 -31.56 13.90
C THR A 13 17.57 -32.16 13.58
N GLY A 14 16.70 -31.36 12.95
CA GLY A 14 15.44 -31.81 12.35
C GLY A 14 15.50 -31.61 10.82
N ALA A 15 15.23 -32.68 10.08
CA ALA A 15 15.30 -32.73 8.63
C ALA A 15 14.37 -31.70 7.96
N LEU A 16 14.92 -30.91 7.03
CA LEU A 16 14.18 -29.98 6.18
C LEU A 16 13.29 -30.77 5.20
N LEU A 17 11.97 -30.66 5.38
CA LEU A 17 11.00 -30.96 4.34
C LEU A 17 10.86 -29.70 3.47
N VAL A 18 11.36 -29.75 2.24
CA VAL A 18 11.23 -28.68 1.24
C VAL A 18 9.78 -28.70 0.73
N ILE A 19 8.96 -27.78 1.20
CA ILE A 19 7.62 -27.52 0.67
C ILE A 19 7.73 -26.31 -0.25
N ALA A 20 7.57 -26.54 -1.56
CA ALA A 20 7.46 -25.51 -2.57
C ALA A 20 6.03 -24.92 -2.55
N LEU A 21 5.90 -23.62 -2.26
CA LEU A 21 4.66 -22.85 -2.37
C LEU A 21 4.95 -21.58 -3.19
N THR A 22 4.47 -21.56 -4.44
CA THR A 22 4.43 -20.40 -5.35
C THR A 22 3.21 -19.53 -5.02
N SER A 23 3.41 -18.32 -4.50
CA SER A 23 3.51 -17.03 -5.22
C SER A 23 2.18 -16.46 -5.73
N CYS A 24 1.68 -15.47 -4.99
CA CYS A 24 1.07 -14.27 -5.57
C CYS A 24 2.10 -13.16 -5.35
N GLY A 25 2.70 -12.66 -6.43
CA GLY A 25 3.56 -11.47 -6.43
C GLY A 25 4.96 -11.64 -5.81
N GLY A 26 5.86 -12.35 -6.50
CA GLY A 26 7.29 -12.40 -6.18
C GLY A 26 8.06 -13.01 -7.35
N GLY A 27 8.44 -12.17 -8.33
CA GLY A 27 9.24 -12.60 -9.47
C GLY A 27 10.69 -12.86 -9.04
N GLY A 28 11.15 -14.10 -9.23
CA GLY A 28 12.52 -14.50 -8.97
C GLY A 28 12.77 -15.94 -9.40
N GLY A 29 13.10 -16.15 -10.68
CA GLY A 29 13.71 -17.36 -11.22
C GLY A 29 14.59 -16.96 -12.40
N GLY A 30 15.72 -17.58 -12.72
CA GLY A 30 16.38 -18.78 -12.23
C GLY A 30 17.47 -19.16 -13.28
N GLY A 31 18.39 -20.06 -12.93
CA GLY A 31 19.32 -20.72 -13.87
C GLY A 31 20.47 -21.40 -13.14
N GLY A 32 20.88 -22.64 -13.41
CA GLY A 32 20.43 -23.62 -14.41
C GLY A 32 21.22 -24.94 -14.32
N GLY A 33 20.90 -25.87 -15.24
CA GLY A 33 21.68 -27.04 -15.71
C GLY A 33 21.73 -28.26 -14.78
N GLY A 34 21.62 -29.53 -15.19
CA GLY A 34 21.43 -30.19 -16.48
C GLY A 34 21.74 -31.70 -16.34
N GLY A 35 21.02 -32.56 -17.09
CA GLY A 35 21.48 -33.87 -17.60
C GLY A 35 21.26 -35.15 -16.77
N GLY A 36 20.67 -36.19 -17.40
CA GLY A 36 21.13 -37.58 -17.18
C GLY A 36 20.12 -38.67 -16.75
N ILE A 37 19.32 -39.18 -17.69
CA ILE A 37 19.02 -40.60 -18.02
C ILE A 37 18.89 -41.66 -16.88
N GLY A 38 17.75 -42.38 -16.83
CA GLY A 38 17.78 -43.86 -16.69
C GLY A 38 16.76 -44.60 -15.80
N ILE A 39 15.74 -45.18 -16.44
CA ILE A 39 15.14 -46.54 -16.28
C ILE A 39 14.65 -47.07 -14.90
N GLY A 40 13.38 -47.50 -14.86
CA GLY A 40 13.05 -48.84 -14.33
C GLY A 40 11.95 -49.02 -13.26
N LEU A 41 10.82 -49.59 -13.71
CA LEU A 41 9.95 -50.58 -13.04
C LEU A 41 8.96 -50.14 -11.94
N GLY A 42 7.72 -50.61 -12.09
CA GLY A 42 6.55 -50.22 -11.32
C GLY A 42 6.26 -51.04 -10.06
N THR A 43 5.19 -50.64 -9.38
CA THR A 43 4.08 -51.48 -8.87
C THR A 43 3.05 -50.56 -8.20
N GLY A 44 1.79 -50.92 -8.30
CA GLY A 44 0.65 -50.07 -7.96
C GLY A 44 0.38 -49.90 -6.46
N GLY A 45 -0.38 -48.85 -6.16
CA GLY A 45 -0.96 -48.58 -4.86
C GLY A 45 -1.80 -47.31 -4.94
N GLY A 46 -3.12 -47.47 -4.99
CA GLY A 46 -4.06 -46.36 -5.09
C GLY A 46 -3.91 -45.38 -3.93
N THR A 47 -3.80 -44.10 -4.25
CA THR A 47 -4.00 -43.00 -3.31
C THR A 47 -4.94 -42.02 -3.98
N ALA A 48 -6.08 -41.78 -3.32
CA ALA A 48 -7.07 -40.82 -3.74
C ALA A 48 -6.41 -39.45 -3.87
N SER A 49 -6.49 -38.87 -5.08
CA SER A 49 -6.09 -37.48 -5.29
C SER A 49 -6.93 -36.58 -4.38
N PRO A 50 -6.31 -35.66 -3.62
CA PRO A 50 -7.06 -34.63 -2.91
C PRO A 50 -7.80 -33.75 -3.93
N PRO A 51 -8.97 -33.18 -3.57
CA PRO A 51 -9.75 -32.40 -4.50
C PRO A 51 -8.97 -31.17 -4.95
N PRO A 52 -9.17 -30.70 -6.20
CA PRO A 52 -8.55 -29.47 -6.67
C PRO A 52 -8.92 -28.33 -5.72
N SER A 53 -7.90 -27.60 -5.29
CA SER A 53 -8.05 -26.37 -4.53
C SER A 53 -8.85 -25.37 -5.35
N THR A 54 -10.12 -25.17 -5.00
CA THR A 54 -11.04 -24.24 -5.64
C THR A 54 -10.83 -22.82 -5.10
N THR A 55 -9.68 -22.23 -5.42
CA THR A 55 -9.65 -20.75 -5.53
C THR A 55 -10.00 -20.45 -6.98
N PRO A 56 -11.08 -19.69 -7.28
CA PRO A 56 -11.43 -19.42 -8.66
C PRO A 56 -10.25 -18.75 -9.35
N GLU A 57 -9.71 -19.39 -10.39
CA GLU A 57 -8.93 -18.71 -11.40
C GLU A 57 -9.80 -17.53 -11.86
N LEU A 58 -9.31 -16.29 -11.70
CA LEU A 58 -9.97 -15.12 -12.30
C LEU A 58 -10.31 -15.51 -13.75
N PRO A 59 -11.50 -15.17 -14.28
CA PRO A 59 -11.99 -15.70 -15.54
C PRO A 59 -10.85 -15.85 -16.54
N ALA A 60 -10.61 -17.11 -16.98
CA ALA A 60 -9.35 -17.62 -17.55
C ALA A 60 -8.42 -16.49 -18.02
N ARG A 61 -7.23 -16.37 -17.42
CA ARG A 61 -6.24 -15.30 -17.69
C ARG A 61 -6.16 -14.90 -19.17
N GLU A 62 -6.25 -15.84 -20.10
CA GLU A 62 -6.32 -15.62 -21.55
C GLU A 62 -7.48 -14.73 -22.01
N ALA A 63 -8.67 -14.87 -21.42
CA ALA A 63 -9.84 -14.03 -21.67
C ALA A 63 -9.60 -12.57 -21.28
N LEU A 64 -8.93 -12.32 -20.15
CA LEU A 64 -8.54 -10.95 -19.74
C LEU A 64 -7.57 -10.32 -20.73
N ILE A 65 -6.60 -11.11 -21.22
CA ILE A 65 -5.61 -10.68 -22.21
C ILE A 65 -6.30 -10.42 -23.56
N ALA A 66 -7.16 -11.34 -24.02
CA ALA A 66 -7.89 -11.21 -25.28
C ALA A 66 -8.81 -9.98 -25.28
N ARG A 67 -9.52 -9.73 -24.18
CA ARG A 67 -10.35 -8.53 -24.03
C ARG A 67 -9.51 -7.27 -24.08
N ALA A 68 -8.43 -7.17 -23.31
CA ALA A 68 -7.54 -6.00 -23.35
C ALA A 68 -6.99 -5.74 -24.75
N ARG A 69 -6.54 -6.78 -25.46
CA ARG A 69 -6.06 -6.68 -26.85
C ARG A 69 -7.12 -6.13 -27.81
N SER A 70 -8.40 -6.44 -27.61
CA SER A 70 -9.48 -5.93 -28.47
C SER A 70 -9.73 -4.42 -28.34
N TYR A 71 -9.26 -3.79 -27.26
CA TYR A 71 -9.34 -2.34 -27.04
C TYR A 71 -8.01 -1.61 -27.25
N GLU A 72 -6.94 -2.35 -27.60
CA GLU A 72 -5.58 -1.83 -27.71
C GLU A 72 -5.48 -0.76 -28.81
N LEU A 73 -5.06 0.44 -28.42
CA LEU A 73 -4.78 1.53 -29.33
C LEU A 73 -3.36 1.40 -29.91
N ASN A 74 -3.16 1.84 -31.15
CA ASN A 74 -1.84 1.84 -31.78
C ASN A 74 -0.96 2.98 -31.24
N THR A 75 -0.44 2.80 -30.03
CA THR A 75 0.51 3.74 -29.39
C THR A 75 1.76 2.99 -28.95
N PRO A 76 2.96 3.57 -29.08
CA PRO A 76 4.18 2.89 -28.70
C PRO A 76 4.33 2.79 -27.18
N TYR A 77 4.79 1.63 -26.69
CA TYR A 77 5.33 1.52 -25.33
C TYR A 77 6.76 2.07 -25.30
N VAL A 78 7.06 2.88 -24.30
CA VAL A 78 8.41 3.38 -24.02
C VAL A 78 8.74 2.97 -22.60
N PRO A 79 9.73 2.09 -22.38
CA PRO A 79 10.08 1.64 -21.04
C PRO A 79 10.68 2.78 -20.21
N PRO A 80 10.64 2.67 -18.87
CA PRO A 80 11.40 3.53 -17.98
C PRO A 80 12.87 3.63 -18.41
N PRO A 81 13.46 4.83 -18.46
CA PRO A 81 14.87 5.01 -18.75
C PRO A 81 15.74 4.65 -17.53
N GLY A 82 17.04 4.50 -17.75
CA GLY A 82 18.03 4.29 -16.70
C GLY A 82 18.25 2.82 -16.34
N ASP A 83 19.18 2.59 -15.41
CA ASP A 83 19.64 1.26 -15.03
C ASP A 83 18.73 0.62 -13.94
N PRO A 84 18.24 -0.62 -14.15
CA PRO A 84 17.41 -1.31 -13.16
C PRO A 84 18.06 -1.48 -11.78
N LEU A 85 19.38 -1.70 -11.71
CA LEU A 85 20.07 -1.86 -10.43
C LEU A 85 20.11 -0.52 -9.68
N GLU A 86 20.36 0.60 -10.36
CA GLU A 86 20.22 1.94 -9.79
C GLU A 86 18.81 2.20 -9.24
N HIS A 87 17.78 1.84 -9.98
CA HIS A 87 16.39 2.01 -9.54
C HIS A 87 16.10 1.19 -8.29
N HIS A 88 16.44 -0.10 -8.28
CA HIS A 88 16.26 -0.92 -7.08
C HIS A 88 17.06 -0.40 -5.88
N THR A 89 18.28 0.08 -6.11
CA THR A 89 19.13 0.66 -5.07
C THR A 89 18.55 1.97 -4.52
N SER A 90 17.97 2.80 -5.38
CA SER A 90 17.26 4.03 -5.02
C SER A 90 16.06 3.73 -4.11
N GLY A 91 15.24 2.75 -4.48
CA GLY A 91 14.11 2.31 -3.66
C GLY A 91 14.54 1.71 -2.33
N TYR A 92 15.62 0.92 -2.32
CA TYR A 92 16.16 0.34 -1.09
C TYR A 92 16.71 1.42 -0.15
N ALA A 93 17.49 2.39 -0.67
CA ALA A 93 18.00 3.50 0.12
C ALA A 93 16.85 4.30 0.77
N LYS A 94 15.76 4.56 0.02
CA LYS A 94 14.56 5.24 0.52
C LYS A 94 13.87 4.46 1.64
N ALA A 95 13.63 3.16 1.43
CA ALA A 95 13.00 2.32 2.44
C ALA A 95 13.83 2.27 3.74
N MET A 96 15.16 2.15 3.63
CA MET A 96 16.06 2.17 4.78
C MET A 96 16.08 3.51 5.51
N CYS A 97 16.07 4.63 4.76
CA CYS A 97 15.97 5.97 5.33
C CYS A 97 14.66 6.13 6.11
N SER A 98 13.54 5.73 5.52
CA SER A 98 12.21 5.84 6.12
C SER A 98 12.11 5.01 7.39
N ALA A 99 12.59 3.76 7.34
CA ALA A 99 12.65 2.89 8.50
C ALA A 99 13.46 3.52 9.64
N ALA A 100 14.64 4.08 9.35
CA ALA A 100 15.51 4.66 10.35
C ALA A 100 14.99 5.98 10.95
N PHE A 101 14.43 6.87 10.12
CA PHE A 101 14.16 8.26 10.52
C PHE A 101 12.68 8.62 10.67
N ILE A 102 11.75 7.81 10.12
CA ILE A 102 10.30 7.99 10.30
C ILE A 102 9.79 6.99 11.33
N THR A 103 10.01 5.70 11.10
CA THR A 103 9.52 4.65 11.99
C THR A 103 10.41 4.46 13.22
N GLY A 104 11.72 4.68 13.08
CA GLY A 104 12.70 4.43 14.15
C GLY A 104 13.05 2.94 14.30
N LEU A 105 12.94 2.15 13.22
CA LEU A 105 13.36 0.76 13.21
C LEU A 105 14.89 0.65 13.27
N ASP A 106 15.35 -0.39 13.95
CA ASP A 106 16.74 -0.81 13.90
C ASP A 106 17.17 -1.10 12.44
N PRO A 107 18.32 -0.60 11.96
CA PRO A 107 18.75 -0.79 10.58
C PRO A 107 18.91 -2.26 10.16
N ASP A 108 19.34 -3.15 11.05
CA ASP A 108 19.48 -4.57 10.69
C ASP A 108 18.10 -5.24 10.57
N VAL A 109 17.16 -4.87 11.43
CA VAL A 109 15.75 -5.28 11.30
C VAL A 109 15.15 -4.74 10.01
N ALA A 110 15.37 -3.47 9.69
CA ALA A 110 14.88 -2.84 8.47
C ALA A 110 15.44 -3.53 7.21
N ALA A 111 16.74 -3.77 7.16
CA ALA A 111 17.40 -4.44 6.04
C ALA A 111 16.88 -5.87 5.79
N GLU A 112 16.32 -6.50 6.82
CA GLU A 112 15.75 -7.85 6.83
C GLU A 112 14.21 -7.87 6.81
N SER A 113 13.51 -6.73 6.74
CA SER A 113 12.04 -6.75 6.79
C SER A 113 11.32 -5.71 5.92
N VAL A 114 11.96 -4.60 5.54
CA VAL A 114 11.30 -3.53 4.76
C VAL A 114 11.81 -3.44 3.33
N GLY A 115 11.03 -2.76 2.46
CA GLY A 115 11.50 -2.35 1.14
C GLY A 115 11.66 -3.47 0.10
N TYR A 116 11.14 -4.68 0.32
CA TYR A 116 11.31 -5.80 -0.63
C TYR A 116 10.77 -5.52 -2.02
N PHE A 117 9.67 -4.78 -2.05
CA PHE A 117 8.98 -4.44 -3.28
C PHE A 117 9.83 -3.57 -4.21
N THR A 118 10.60 -2.63 -3.65
CA THR A 118 11.45 -1.72 -4.45
C THR A 118 12.90 -2.16 -4.52
N GLY A 119 13.40 -2.91 -3.55
CA GLY A 119 14.72 -3.52 -3.57
C GLY A 119 14.62 -4.99 -3.16
N PRO A 120 14.42 -5.93 -4.09
CA PRO A 120 14.37 -7.35 -3.75
C PRO A 120 15.76 -7.91 -3.41
N TYR A 121 15.81 -9.04 -2.70
CA TYR A 121 17.04 -9.58 -2.12
C TYR A 121 18.15 -9.89 -3.14
N ASP A 122 17.78 -10.38 -4.32
CA ASP A 122 18.69 -10.65 -5.43
C ASP A 122 19.39 -9.38 -5.92
N GLN A 123 18.74 -8.22 -5.82
CA GLN A 123 19.31 -6.93 -6.17
C GLN A 123 20.13 -6.33 -5.01
N ARG A 124 19.67 -6.48 -3.76
CA ARG A 124 20.42 -6.03 -2.56
C ARG A 124 21.81 -6.66 -2.47
N LYS A 125 21.96 -7.93 -2.88
CA LYS A 125 23.24 -8.65 -2.87
C LYS A 125 24.29 -8.08 -3.82
N LYS A 126 23.88 -7.26 -4.80
CA LYS A 126 24.75 -6.68 -5.82
C LYS A 126 25.31 -5.31 -5.42
N VAL A 127 24.91 -4.77 -4.26
CA VAL A 127 25.29 -3.42 -3.81
C VAL A 127 25.94 -3.44 -2.43
N GLY A 128 26.56 -2.32 -2.06
CA GLY A 128 27.11 -2.12 -0.73
C GLY A 128 26.03 -2.16 0.36
N LYS A 129 26.45 -2.38 1.61
CA LYS A 129 25.54 -2.29 2.75
C LYS A 129 25.05 -0.83 2.91
N PRO A 130 23.79 -0.62 3.33
CA PRO A 130 23.31 0.71 3.67
C PRO A 130 24.15 1.34 4.79
N VAL A 131 24.58 2.58 4.59
CA VAL A 131 25.29 3.38 5.59
C VAL A 131 24.34 4.47 6.09
N VAL A 132 23.94 4.38 7.36
CA VAL A 132 23.07 5.36 8.02
C VAL A 132 23.92 6.47 8.64
N ASP A 133 23.71 7.70 8.19
CA ASP A 133 24.30 8.91 8.75
C ASP A 133 23.27 9.64 9.61
N ASN A 134 23.43 9.55 10.93
CA ASN A 134 22.48 10.15 11.89
C ASN A 134 22.59 11.68 11.99
N VAL A 135 23.71 12.27 11.57
CA VAL A 135 23.94 13.73 11.61
C VAL A 135 23.26 14.37 10.43
N LYS A 136 23.49 13.84 9.23
CA LYS A 136 22.86 14.32 7.99
C LYS A 136 21.45 13.77 7.77
N LYS A 137 21.03 12.80 8.58
CA LYS A 137 19.76 12.08 8.44
C LYS A 137 19.60 11.49 7.05
N GLU A 138 20.65 10.81 6.56
CA GLU A 138 20.66 10.20 5.24
C GLU A 138 21.13 8.74 5.28
N VAL A 139 20.69 7.95 4.30
CA VAL A 139 21.15 6.60 4.03
C VAL A 139 21.82 6.57 2.67
N ARG A 140 23.04 6.02 2.63
CA ARG A 140 23.85 5.89 1.42
C ARG A 140 24.04 4.42 1.05
N ILE A 141 23.87 4.10 -0.22
CA ILE A 141 24.14 2.77 -0.76
C ILE A 141 25.01 2.93 -2.01
N THR A 142 26.21 2.35 -1.99
CA THR A 142 27.16 2.41 -3.11
C THR A 142 27.01 1.19 -4.00
N ILE A 143 26.83 1.41 -5.30
CA ILE A 143 26.90 0.34 -6.31
C ILE A 143 28.38 0.12 -6.65
N PRO A 144 28.89 -1.13 -6.65
CA PRO A 144 30.26 -1.43 -7.06
C PRO A 144 30.54 -0.90 -8.48
N ASN A 145 31.59 -0.09 -8.62
CA ASN A 145 31.94 0.60 -9.88
C ASN A 145 30.83 1.51 -10.46
N GLY A 146 29.85 1.89 -9.64
CA GLY A 146 28.72 2.71 -10.02
C GLY A 146 28.50 3.87 -9.05
N PRO A 147 27.34 4.54 -9.13
CA PRO A 147 27.04 5.67 -8.26
C PRO A 147 26.76 5.24 -6.82
N THR A 148 26.88 6.21 -5.91
CA THR A 148 26.27 6.13 -4.58
C THR A 148 24.89 6.77 -4.62
N LEU A 149 23.88 6.01 -4.23
CA LEU A 149 22.50 6.46 -4.10
C LEU A 149 22.29 6.94 -2.67
N THR A 150 21.76 8.15 -2.52
CA THR A 150 21.54 8.78 -1.21
C THR A 150 20.05 9.10 -1.04
N ALA A 151 19.45 8.60 0.03
CA ALA A 151 18.14 9.03 0.49
C ALA A 151 18.29 9.86 1.77
N ARG A 152 17.65 11.03 1.84
CA ARG A 152 17.73 11.94 2.98
C ARG A 152 16.34 12.23 3.54
N TYR A 153 16.26 12.36 4.85
CA TYR A 153 15.05 12.75 5.57
C TYR A 153 14.88 14.27 5.58
N PHE A 154 13.75 14.75 5.06
CA PHE A 154 13.40 16.16 4.90
C PHE A 154 12.26 16.58 5.84
N GLY A 155 12.23 16.04 7.06
CA GLY A 155 11.20 16.38 8.05
C GLY A 155 9.82 15.89 7.62
N SER A 156 8.84 16.79 7.52
CA SER A 156 7.45 16.46 7.21
C SER A 156 7.23 15.84 5.83
N GLN A 157 8.17 15.98 4.90
CA GLN A 157 8.12 15.33 3.57
C GLN A 157 8.82 13.97 3.52
N GLY A 158 9.29 13.49 4.67
CA GLY A 158 9.89 12.18 4.84
C GLY A 158 11.20 11.99 4.10
N CYS A 159 11.52 10.74 3.74
CA CYS A 159 12.73 10.35 3.04
C CYS A 159 12.58 10.44 1.52
N ILE A 160 13.57 11.07 0.89
CA ILE A 160 13.58 11.30 -0.56
C ILE A 160 14.94 10.88 -1.08
N THR A 161 14.97 10.00 -2.09
CA THR A 161 16.21 9.68 -2.80
C THR A 161 16.59 10.84 -3.71
N LEU A 162 17.79 11.36 -3.53
CA LEU A 162 18.26 12.56 -4.22
C LEU A 162 18.37 12.34 -5.74
N PRO A 163 18.03 13.35 -6.56
CA PRO A 163 18.16 13.24 -8.01
C PRO A 163 19.59 12.96 -8.46
N PRO A 164 19.79 12.29 -9.62
CA PRO A 164 21.11 12.11 -10.21
C PRO A 164 21.87 13.43 -10.34
N GLY A 165 23.13 13.45 -9.89
CA GLY A 165 23.99 14.64 -9.97
C GLY A 165 23.59 15.80 -9.06
N ARG A 166 22.70 15.57 -8.08
CA ARG A 166 22.24 16.58 -7.13
C ARG A 166 22.51 16.15 -5.70
N ASP A 167 22.77 17.14 -4.88
CA ASP A 167 22.98 17.09 -3.45
C ASP A 167 21.73 17.50 -2.65
N ASP A 168 20.69 17.99 -3.34
CA ASP A 168 19.40 18.38 -2.77
C ASP A 168 18.21 18.16 -3.72
N VAL A 169 16.99 18.34 -3.20
CA VAL A 169 15.72 18.26 -3.93
C VAL A 169 15.43 19.54 -4.75
N PHE A 170 14.41 19.51 -5.61
CA PHE A 170 14.02 20.61 -6.50
C PHE A 170 12.93 21.53 -5.93
N PHE A 171 12.57 21.36 -4.67
CA PHE A 171 11.56 22.15 -3.98
C PHE A 171 12.06 22.55 -2.59
N THR A 172 11.36 23.45 -1.92
CA THR A 172 11.66 23.82 -0.53
C THR A 172 10.80 22.98 0.41
N PRO A 173 11.39 22.10 1.25
CA PRO A 173 10.65 21.37 2.28
C PRO A 173 9.93 22.32 3.23
N VAL A 174 8.76 21.92 3.69
CA VAL A 174 7.90 22.71 4.58
C VAL A 174 7.67 21.93 5.87
N ALA A 175 7.95 22.54 7.01
CA ALA A 175 7.57 21.97 8.30
C ALA A 175 6.04 22.03 8.44
N VAL A 176 5.40 20.86 8.39
CA VAL A 176 3.96 20.72 8.59
C VAL A 176 3.71 20.45 10.07
N LYS A 177 2.88 21.29 10.69
CA LYS A 177 2.48 21.15 12.10
C LYS A 177 0.97 20.93 12.17
N SER A 178 0.55 19.97 12.99
CA SER A 178 -0.85 19.81 13.35
C SER A 178 -1.32 21.00 14.17
N ALA A 179 -2.55 21.45 13.94
CA ALA A 179 -3.22 22.45 14.76
C ALA A 179 -3.91 21.85 16.00
N LEU A 180 -3.89 20.52 16.17
CA LEU A 180 -4.57 19.85 17.26
C LEU A 180 -3.80 19.96 18.59
N PRO A 181 -4.50 20.02 19.74
CA PRO A 181 -3.89 19.92 21.06
C PRO A 181 -3.15 18.60 21.30
N ASP A 182 -2.44 18.50 22.44
CA ASP A 182 -1.76 17.27 22.84
C ASP A 182 -2.75 16.07 22.88
N PRO A 183 -2.51 14.99 22.11
CA PRO A 183 -3.42 13.86 22.04
C PRO A 183 -3.60 13.16 23.40
N SER A 184 -2.60 13.20 24.29
CA SER A 184 -2.70 12.60 25.62
C SER A 184 -3.75 13.26 26.52
N THR A 185 -4.21 14.45 26.14
CA THR A 185 -5.22 15.23 26.89
C THR A 185 -6.62 15.16 26.26
N GLN A 186 -6.75 14.54 25.09
CA GLN A 186 -8.00 14.49 24.33
C GLN A 186 -8.58 13.07 24.27
N GLN A 187 -9.90 12.98 24.28
CA GLN A 187 -10.61 11.70 24.13
C GLN A 187 -10.46 11.17 22.70
N TRP A 188 -10.34 9.86 22.57
CA TRP A 188 -10.52 9.16 21.30
C TRP A 188 -11.90 9.51 20.69
N PRO A 189 -12.01 9.76 19.37
CA PRO A 189 -10.97 9.58 18.37
C PRO A 189 -10.08 10.79 18.10
N MET A 190 -10.35 11.98 18.66
CA MET A 190 -9.52 13.16 18.41
C MET A 190 -8.20 13.16 19.18
N GLY A 191 -8.11 12.42 20.29
CA GLY A 191 -6.88 12.15 21.03
C GLY A 191 -6.66 10.67 21.31
N ASP A 192 -5.85 10.39 22.32
CA ASP A 192 -5.38 9.04 22.67
C ASP A 192 -5.95 8.48 23.98
N LEU A 193 -6.75 9.27 24.71
CA LEU A 193 -7.48 8.78 25.87
C LEU A 193 -8.63 7.89 25.39
N THR A 194 -8.48 6.58 25.56
CA THR A 194 -9.53 5.61 25.25
C THR A 194 -10.50 5.49 26.42
N PRO A 195 -11.80 5.28 26.18
CA PRO A 195 -12.73 5.18 27.29
C PRO A 195 -12.50 3.87 28.07
N SER A 196 -12.70 3.91 29.38
CA SER A 196 -12.58 2.74 30.26
C SER A 196 -13.80 1.80 30.13
N GLY A 197 -13.64 0.57 30.59
CA GLY A 197 -14.70 -0.45 30.63
C GLY A 197 -14.87 -1.29 29.35
N ALA A 198 -15.61 -2.39 29.48
CA ALA A 198 -15.93 -3.29 28.38
C ALA A 198 -16.87 -2.61 27.37
N ALA A 199 -16.62 -2.82 26.08
CA ALA A 199 -17.53 -2.36 25.04
C ALA A 199 -18.83 -3.17 25.09
N PRO A 200 -20.01 -2.54 25.11
CA PRO A 200 -21.27 -3.25 25.20
C PRO A 200 -21.57 -4.01 23.90
N GLY A 201 -22.25 -5.15 24.04
CA GLY A 201 -22.80 -5.90 22.90
C GLY A 201 -21.79 -6.70 22.07
N ILE A 202 -20.58 -6.95 22.59
CA ILE A 202 -19.58 -7.81 21.93
C ILE A 202 -18.96 -8.83 22.90
N ASP A 203 -18.46 -9.94 22.37
CA ASP A 203 -17.67 -10.92 23.11
C ASP A 203 -16.20 -10.47 23.22
N THR A 204 -15.87 -9.82 24.33
CA THR A 204 -14.50 -9.30 24.57
C THR A 204 -13.45 -10.40 24.67
N ALA A 205 -13.82 -11.63 25.05
CA ALA A 205 -12.88 -12.75 25.11
C ALA A 205 -12.47 -13.17 23.69
N LYS A 206 -13.42 -13.25 22.75
CA LYS A 206 -13.10 -13.51 21.33
C LYS A 206 -12.33 -12.38 20.67
N VAL A 207 -12.60 -11.11 21.03
CA VAL A 207 -11.75 -9.99 20.58
C VAL A 207 -10.31 -10.18 21.05
N SER A 208 -10.08 -10.56 22.32
CA SER A 208 -8.74 -10.86 22.81
C SER A 208 -8.08 -12.00 22.03
N GLN A 209 -8.81 -13.09 21.77
CA GLN A 209 -8.30 -14.21 20.97
C GLN A 209 -7.97 -13.80 19.53
N ALA A 210 -8.74 -12.87 18.94
CA ALA A 210 -8.45 -12.35 17.61
C ALA A 210 -7.15 -11.52 17.61
N VAL A 211 -6.92 -10.71 18.64
CA VAL A 211 -5.66 -9.98 18.84
C VAL A 211 -4.50 -10.96 18.99
N ASP A 212 -4.67 -12.06 19.74
CA ASP A 212 -3.64 -13.11 19.86
C ASP A 212 -3.35 -13.77 18.51
N ALA A 213 -4.39 -14.15 17.77
CA ALA A 213 -4.27 -14.79 16.47
C ALA A 213 -3.49 -13.93 15.47
N ALA A 214 -3.69 -12.60 15.46
CA ALA A 214 -3.00 -11.68 14.56
C ALA A 214 -1.46 -11.64 14.75
N PHE A 215 -0.97 -12.07 15.92
CA PHE A 215 0.45 -12.11 16.30
C PHE A 215 1.02 -13.53 16.39
N GLU A 216 0.24 -14.57 16.03
CA GLU A 216 0.61 -15.97 16.20
C GLU A 216 1.79 -16.41 15.33
N LEU A 217 2.00 -15.74 14.19
CA LEU A 217 3.08 -16.06 13.23
C LEU A 217 4.18 -14.99 13.29
N PRO A 218 5.34 -15.28 13.91
CA PRO A 218 6.45 -14.32 14.00
C PRO A 218 6.97 -13.84 12.64
N GLU A 219 7.00 -14.73 11.64
CA GLU A 219 7.43 -14.44 10.28
C GLU A 219 6.52 -13.44 9.52
N ALA A 220 5.31 -13.20 10.04
CA ALA A 220 4.44 -12.15 9.51
C ALA A 220 4.92 -10.75 9.93
N TYR A 221 5.72 -10.63 10.99
CA TYR A 221 6.16 -9.32 11.51
C TYR A 221 4.99 -8.35 11.73
N THR A 222 3.86 -8.83 12.28
CA THR A 222 2.74 -7.95 12.64
C THR A 222 3.23 -6.90 13.64
N ALA A 223 3.25 -5.64 13.21
CA ALA A 223 3.75 -4.49 13.95
C ALA A 223 2.65 -3.79 14.75
N ALA A 224 1.43 -3.72 14.19
CA ALA A 224 0.26 -3.19 14.86
C ALA A 224 -1.00 -3.96 14.44
N PHE A 225 -1.88 -4.22 15.39
CA PHE A 225 -3.23 -4.68 15.15
C PHE A 225 -4.20 -3.83 15.97
N VAL A 226 -5.19 -3.21 15.33
CA VAL A 226 -6.17 -2.33 15.98
C VAL A 226 -7.57 -2.71 15.50
N VAL A 227 -8.51 -2.86 16.43
CA VAL A 227 -9.90 -3.19 16.15
C VAL A 227 -10.78 -2.11 16.75
N THR A 228 -11.66 -1.53 15.94
CA THR A 228 -12.71 -0.63 16.43
C THR A 228 -14.09 -1.13 16.10
N HIS A 229 -15.02 -1.05 17.04
CA HIS A 229 -16.43 -1.35 16.85
C HIS A 229 -17.25 -0.10 17.21
N LYS A 230 -18.11 0.36 16.30
CA LYS A 230 -18.88 1.61 16.43
C LYS A 230 -17.99 2.82 16.78
N GLY A 231 -16.86 2.92 16.09
CA GLY A 231 -15.87 3.98 16.32
C GLY A 231 -15.04 3.86 17.60
N ARG A 232 -15.34 2.92 18.52
CA ARG A 232 -14.57 2.72 19.77
C ARG A 232 -13.49 1.66 19.58
N ILE A 233 -12.27 1.91 20.06
CA ILE A 233 -11.23 0.86 20.14
C ILE A 233 -11.68 -0.24 21.11
N VAL A 234 -11.69 -1.49 20.65
CA VAL A 234 -12.10 -2.67 21.43
C VAL A 234 -10.98 -3.70 21.60
N GLY A 235 -9.92 -3.59 20.81
CA GLY A 235 -8.71 -4.39 20.98
C GLY A 235 -7.56 -3.77 20.20
N GLU A 236 -6.37 -3.75 20.79
CA GLU A 236 -5.15 -3.37 20.08
C GLU A 236 -3.93 -4.07 20.68
N ARG A 237 -2.92 -4.31 19.84
CA ARG A 237 -1.59 -4.78 20.25
C ARG A 237 -0.54 -4.25 19.28
N TYR A 238 0.65 -4.02 19.81
CA TYR A 238 1.81 -3.54 19.06
C TYR A 238 2.99 -4.48 19.28
N MET A 239 3.83 -4.64 18.27
CA MET A 239 5.11 -5.34 18.39
C MET A 239 6.01 -4.60 19.39
N ASN A 240 6.93 -5.33 20.04
CA ASN A 240 7.92 -4.70 20.91
C ASN A 240 8.69 -3.59 20.19
N GLY A 241 8.82 -2.42 20.82
CA GLY A 241 9.43 -1.22 20.23
C GLY A 241 8.50 -0.38 19.35
N ILE A 242 7.29 -0.87 19.04
CA ILE A 242 6.25 -0.14 18.33
C ILE A 242 5.20 0.36 19.33
N THR A 243 4.74 1.58 19.15
CA THR A 243 3.72 2.21 20.01
C THR A 243 2.48 2.58 19.20
N SER A 244 1.41 3.01 19.89
CA SER A 244 0.19 3.52 19.25
C SER A 244 0.39 4.77 18.38
N SER A 245 1.53 5.45 18.51
CA SER A 245 1.90 6.65 17.74
C SER A 245 3.06 6.43 16.78
N THR A 246 3.61 5.21 16.68
CA THR A 246 4.69 4.92 15.73
C THR A 246 4.15 4.92 14.30
N PRO A 247 4.66 5.76 13.37
CA PRO A 247 4.27 5.71 11.97
C PRO A 247 4.86 4.46 11.30
N LEU A 248 4.00 3.62 10.72
CA LEU A 248 4.39 2.38 10.06
C LEU A 248 4.15 2.47 8.56
N GLU A 249 5.02 1.83 7.77
CA GLU A 249 4.95 1.80 6.31
C GLU A 249 3.63 1.17 5.84
N SER A 250 2.93 1.82 4.93
CA SER A 250 1.60 1.38 4.47
C SER A 250 1.53 0.97 3.00
N TRP A 251 2.57 1.30 2.21
CA TRP A 251 2.61 1.08 0.77
C TRP A 251 1.30 1.51 0.08
N SER A 252 0.69 0.63 -0.70
CA SER A 252 -0.46 0.93 -1.55
C SER A 252 -1.72 1.41 -0.84
N MET A 253 -1.79 1.36 0.49
CA MET A 253 -2.88 2.00 1.23
C MET A 253 -2.91 3.52 1.02
N GLY A 254 -1.79 4.15 0.64
CA GLY A 254 -1.73 5.54 0.21
C GLY A 254 -2.71 5.93 -0.89
N LYS A 255 -3.08 4.99 -1.76
CA LYS A 255 -4.06 5.24 -2.83
C LYS A 255 -5.42 5.63 -2.25
N SER A 256 -5.80 5.00 -1.14
CA SER A 256 -7.03 5.31 -0.42
C SER A 256 -6.94 6.66 0.29
N VAL A 257 -5.75 7.08 0.75
CA VAL A 257 -5.53 8.46 1.26
C VAL A 257 -5.70 9.48 0.13
N THR A 258 -5.15 9.18 -1.05
CA THR A 258 -5.32 10.01 -2.26
C THR A 258 -6.78 10.14 -2.67
N ALA A 259 -7.54 9.04 -2.68
CA ALA A 259 -8.98 9.10 -2.90
C ALA A 259 -9.68 9.94 -1.83
N THR A 260 -9.23 9.89 -0.58
CA THR A 260 -9.82 10.72 0.49
C THR A 260 -9.56 12.21 0.23
N MET A 261 -8.35 12.59 -0.17
CA MET A 261 -8.03 13.99 -0.53
C MET A 261 -8.86 14.47 -1.73
N MET A 262 -9.08 13.61 -2.73
CA MET A 262 -9.98 13.92 -3.84
C MET A 262 -11.42 14.11 -3.37
N GLY A 263 -11.90 13.26 -2.45
CA GLY A 263 -13.21 13.40 -1.83
C GLY A 263 -13.37 14.73 -1.07
N VAL A 264 -12.35 15.14 -0.31
CA VAL A 264 -12.32 16.47 0.35
C VAL A 264 -12.44 17.60 -0.66
N LEU A 265 -11.68 17.55 -1.77
CA LEU A 265 -11.76 18.57 -2.82
C LEU A 265 -13.13 18.57 -3.52
N MET A 266 -13.77 17.41 -3.69
CA MET A 266 -15.14 17.31 -4.20
C MET A 266 -16.15 17.90 -3.20
N LYS A 267 -15.99 17.63 -1.90
CA LYS A 267 -16.81 18.24 -0.84
C LYS A 267 -16.70 19.76 -0.83
N GLN A 268 -15.53 20.28 -1.18
CA GLN A 268 -15.22 21.71 -1.33
C GLN A 268 -15.69 22.29 -2.68
N GLY A 269 -16.34 21.49 -3.53
CA GLY A 269 -16.88 21.95 -4.83
C GLY A 269 -15.83 22.17 -5.91
N VAL A 270 -14.59 21.71 -5.72
CA VAL A 270 -13.51 21.88 -6.71
C VAL A 270 -13.67 20.92 -7.88
N TYR A 271 -14.08 19.69 -7.58
CA TYR A 271 -14.22 18.64 -8.56
C TYR A 271 -15.53 17.87 -8.45
N SER A 272 -15.97 17.27 -9.56
CA SER A 272 -16.94 16.17 -9.65
C SER A 272 -16.29 14.93 -10.26
N LEU A 273 -16.90 13.76 -10.07
CA LEU A 273 -16.42 12.46 -10.57
C LEU A 273 -16.50 12.33 -12.10
N ASP A 274 -17.57 12.86 -12.70
CA ASP A 274 -17.87 12.71 -14.13
C ASP A 274 -17.13 13.70 -15.03
N GLN A 275 -16.51 14.73 -14.49
CA GLN A 275 -15.79 15.69 -15.31
C GLN A 275 -14.50 15.07 -15.90
N PRO A 276 -14.07 15.52 -17.09
CA PRO A 276 -12.71 15.33 -17.58
C PRO A 276 -11.65 15.78 -16.57
N ALA A 277 -10.61 14.99 -16.38
CA ALA A 277 -9.50 15.37 -15.53
C ALA A 277 -8.72 16.55 -16.16
N PRO A 278 -8.59 17.70 -15.46
CA PRO A 278 -7.97 18.91 -16.01
C PRO A 278 -6.43 18.85 -16.01
N ILE A 279 -5.85 17.71 -16.43
CA ILE A 279 -4.40 17.55 -16.56
C ILE A 279 -3.92 18.45 -17.71
N PRO A 280 -3.00 19.41 -17.46
CA PRO A 280 -2.61 20.39 -18.48
C PRO A 280 -2.10 19.77 -19.78
N ALA A 281 -1.30 18.69 -19.68
CA ALA A 281 -0.74 17.99 -20.83
C ALA A 281 -1.78 17.32 -21.75
N TRP A 282 -3.03 17.19 -21.31
CA TRP A 282 -4.11 16.54 -22.06
C TRP A 282 -5.03 17.52 -22.78
N GLN A 283 -4.91 18.83 -22.54
CA GLN A 283 -5.89 19.82 -23.03
C GLN A 283 -5.73 20.20 -24.51
N GLY A 284 -4.79 19.57 -25.22
CA GLY A 284 -4.61 19.76 -26.67
C GLY A 284 -5.82 19.28 -27.47
N ALA A 285 -6.11 19.96 -28.60
CA ALA A 285 -7.28 19.66 -29.42
C ALA A 285 -7.33 18.18 -29.88
N ASP A 286 -6.18 17.61 -30.24
CA ASP A 286 -6.06 16.24 -30.76
C ASP A 286 -5.71 15.19 -29.70
N ASP A 287 -5.54 15.60 -28.43
CA ASP A 287 -5.19 14.67 -27.37
C ASP A 287 -6.44 13.96 -26.83
N LYS A 288 -6.54 12.66 -27.08
CA LYS A 288 -7.65 11.82 -26.63
C LYS A 288 -7.68 11.60 -25.12
N ARG A 289 -6.56 11.85 -24.42
CA ARG A 289 -6.51 11.76 -22.95
C ARG A 289 -7.43 12.78 -22.27
N LYS A 290 -7.84 13.85 -22.95
CA LYS A 290 -8.86 14.80 -22.46
C LYS A 290 -10.22 14.16 -22.17
N GLU A 291 -10.47 12.96 -22.69
CA GLU A 291 -11.71 12.21 -22.45
C GLU A 291 -11.65 11.40 -21.14
N ILE A 292 -10.47 11.25 -20.52
CA ILE A 292 -10.32 10.57 -19.22
C ILE A 292 -10.98 11.42 -18.13
N ARG A 293 -11.97 10.84 -17.44
CA ARG A 293 -12.64 11.49 -16.31
C ARG A 293 -11.95 11.18 -14.99
N ILE A 294 -12.24 11.98 -13.97
CA ILE A 294 -11.66 11.76 -12.62
C ILE A 294 -12.06 10.38 -12.07
N GLN A 295 -13.30 9.94 -12.28
CA GLN A 295 -13.71 8.59 -11.84
C GLN A 295 -12.94 7.47 -12.57
N ASP A 296 -12.56 7.67 -13.83
CA ASP A 296 -11.87 6.65 -14.61
C ASP A 296 -10.47 6.40 -14.01
N ILE A 297 -9.82 7.47 -13.54
CA ILE A 297 -8.58 7.44 -12.77
C ILE A 297 -8.79 6.73 -11.42
N LEU A 298 -9.78 7.15 -10.62
CA LEU A 298 -10.04 6.55 -9.30
C LEU A 298 -10.42 5.05 -9.39
N HIS A 299 -11.01 4.62 -10.51
CA HIS A 299 -11.34 3.22 -10.80
C HIS A 299 -10.18 2.40 -11.37
N MET A 300 -8.96 2.95 -11.48
CA MET A 300 -7.82 2.27 -12.11
C MET A 300 -8.12 1.86 -13.57
N SER A 301 -8.74 2.76 -14.31
CA SER A 301 -9.28 2.53 -15.66
C SER A 301 -9.05 3.71 -16.61
N SER A 302 -8.04 4.54 -16.33
CA SER A 302 -7.66 5.64 -17.23
C SER A 302 -7.26 5.15 -18.62
N GLY A 303 -6.78 3.91 -18.70
CA GLY A 303 -6.31 3.29 -19.93
C GLY A 303 -4.91 3.73 -20.36
N LEU A 304 -4.10 4.33 -19.48
CA LEU A 304 -2.74 4.74 -19.82
C LEU A 304 -1.76 3.57 -19.92
N ARG A 305 -0.82 3.70 -20.87
CA ARG A 305 0.15 2.66 -21.23
C ARG A 305 1.34 2.68 -20.29
N ILE A 306 1.32 1.72 -19.37
CA ILE A 306 2.46 1.34 -18.53
C ILE A 306 2.50 -0.19 -18.33
N LYS A 307 3.59 -0.71 -17.80
CA LYS A 307 3.67 -2.10 -17.33
C LYS A 307 3.61 -2.18 -15.80
N ALA A 308 2.79 -3.09 -15.29
CA ALA A 308 2.71 -3.43 -13.87
C ALA A 308 2.87 -4.94 -13.64
N PRO A 309 3.50 -5.37 -12.52
CA PRO A 309 3.62 -6.79 -12.17
C PRO A 309 2.29 -7.56 -12.08
N ASP A 310 1.19 -6.86 -11.76
CA ASP A 310 -0.15 -7.44 -11.65
C ASP A 310 -0.91 -7.50 -13.00
N ASP A 311 -0.30 -7.04 -14.09
CA ASP A 311 -0.91 -7.16 -15.41
C ASP A 311 -0.96 -8.65 -15.84
N PRO A 312 -2.08 -9.16 -16.38
CA PRO A 312 -2.19 -10.57 -16.79
C PRO A 312 -1.13 -11.03 -17.78
N ASP A 313 -0.62 -10.15 -18.63
CA ASP A 313 0.42 -10.41 -19.63
C ASP A 313 1.81 -9.86 -19.24
N PHE A 314 2.04 -9.59 -17.94
CA PHE A 314 3.33 -9.15 -17.46
C PHE A 314 4.42 -10.21 -17.69
N ASP A 315 5.54 -9.78 -18.28
CA ASP A 315 6.75 -10.57 -18.43
C ASP A 315 7.77 -10.15 -17.36
N PRO A 316 8.06 -10.98 -16.34
CA PRO A 316 9.02 -10.66 -15.29
C PRO A 316 10.47 -10.57 -15.78
N ASN A 317 10.78 -11.12 -16.96
CA ASN A 317 12.10 -11.02 -17.59
C ASN A 317 12.19 -9.83 -18.56
N GLY A 318 11.13 -9.03 -18.66
CA GLY A 318 11.05 -7.88 -19.54
C GLY A 318 11.78 -6.63 -19.01
N THR A 319 11.37 -5.49 -19.56
CA THR A 319 11.86 -4.17 -19.13
C THR A 319 11.44 -3.85 -17.70
N TYR A 320 12.22 -3.00 -17.01
CA TYR A 320 11.86 -2.49 -15.69
C TYR A 320 10.44 -1.92 -15.68
N PRO A 321 9.55 -2.34 -14.75
CA PRO A 321 8.14 -1.94 -14.78
C PRO A 321 7.95 -0.50 -14.32
N ASP A 322 7.19 0.30 -15.08
CA ASP A 322 6.82 1.67 -14.70
C ASP A 322 6.17 1.71 -13.30
N HIS A 323 5.36 0.70 -12.99
CA HIS A 323 4.68 0.59 -11.71
C HIS A 323 5.67 0.70 -10.53
N VAL A 324 6.86 0.10 -10.65
CA VAL A 324 7.93 0.20 -9.64
C VAL A 324 8.75 1.47 -9.84
N TYR A 325 8.96 1.90 -11.09
CA TYR A 325 9.68 3.13 -11.41
C TYR A 325 9.10 4.39 -10.76
N PHE A 326 7.77 4.47 -10.58
CA PHE A 326 7.14 5.55 -9.83
C PHE A 326 7.66 5.69 -8.39
N TYR A 327 8.20 4.62 -7.79
CA TYR A 327 8.82 4.65 -6.47
C TYR A 327 10.31 4.97 -6.51
N THR A 328 10.99 4.53 -7.56
CA THR A 328 12.45 4.38 -7.57
C THR A 328 13.16 5.36 -8.50
N GLY A 329 12.44 5.99 -9.42
CA GLY A 329 13.02 6.72 -10.54
C GLY A 329 13.72 8.03 -10.19
N ARG A 330 13.44 8.64 -9.03
CA ARG A 330 13.99 9.95 -8.61
C ARG A 330 13.65 11.08 -9.60
N ILE A 331 12.45 11.02 -10.16
CA ILE A 331 11.96 11.90 -11.23
C ILE A 331 10.72 12.68 -10.78
N ASN A 332 10.26 13.60 -11.63
CA ASN A 332 8.95 14.22 -11.49
C ASN A 332 7.87 13.19 -11.88
N ILE A 333 7.28 12.54 -10.89
CA ILE A 333 6.33 11.43 -11.12
C ILE A 333 5.02 11.91 -11.77
N PHE A 334 4.60 13.14 -11.48
CA PHE A 334 3.39 13.72 -12.08
C PHE A 334 3.56 13.93 -13.57
N ASN A 335 4.69 14.50 -13.99
CA ASN A 335 5.02 14.65 -15.41
C ASN A 335 5.13 13.28 -16.10
N TYR A 336 5.82 12.31 -15.48
CA TYR A 336 5.95 10.98 -16.06
C TYR A 336 4.59 10.29 -16.26
N ALA A 337 3.70 10.37 -15.27
CA ALA A 337 2.34 9.82 -15.39
C ALA A 337 1.52 10.54 -16.46
N ALA A 338 1.52 11.89 -16.46
CA ALA A 338 0.74 12.71 -17.39
C ALA A 338 1.19 12.56 -18.85
N THR A 339 2.43 12.16 -19.10
CA THR A 339 2.99 11.99 -20.45
C THR A 339 2.87 10.57 -20.99
N ARG A 340 2.37 9.60 -20.20
CA ARG A 340 2.13 8.24 -20.73
C ARG A 340 1.11 8.26 -21.87
N PRO A 341 1.32 7.48 -22.94
CA PRO A 341 0.38 7.41 -24.04
C PRO A 341 -0.86 6.59 -23.65
N GLN A 342 -1.97 6.82 -24.35
CA GLN A 342 -3.19 6.03 -24.18
C GLN A 342 -2.99 4.61 -24.68
N GLN A 343 -3.23 3.59 -23.87
CA GLN A 343 -3.26 2.17 -24.26
C GLN A 343 -4.66 1.71 -24.68
N TRP A 344 -5.69 2.08 -23.91
CA TRP A 344 -7.09 1.68 -24.12
C TRP A 344 -8.00 2.89 -23.95
N PRO A 345 -9.18 2.95 -24.59
CA PRO A 345 -10.17 3.98 -24.27
C PRO A 345 -10.50 4.00 -22.76
N PRO A 346 -10.77 5.17 -22.14
CA PRO A 346 -11.06 5.25 -20.71
C PRO A 346 -12.24 4.38 -20.28
N ASN A 347 -12.22 3.86 -19.05
CA ASN A 347 -13.28 3.04 -18.45
C ASN A 347 -13.56 1.70 -19.18
N THR A 348 -12.67 1.24 -20.06
CA THR A 348 -12.82 -0.05 -20.75
C THR A 348 -12.09 -1.19 -20.04
N ILE A 349 -10.83 -0.98 -19.64
CA ILE A 349 -9.98 -2.00 -19.01
C ILE A 349 -9.56 -1.54 -17.61
N GLY A 350 -9.85 -2.33 -16.58
CA GLY A 350 -9.39 -2.08 -15.21
C GLY A 350 -8.03 -2.76 -14.96
N ARG A 351 -6.99 -2.00 -14.62
CA ARG A 351 -5.67 -2.54 -14.27
C ARG A 351 -5.06 -1.82 -13.07
N TYR A 352 -4.60 -2.56 -12.09
CA TYR A 352 -3.97 -2.01 -10.90
C TYR A 352 -2.58 -1.41 -11.22
N ARG A 353 -2.54 -0.10 -11.48
CA ARG A 353 -1.39 0.59 -12.08
C ARG A 353 -1.12 1.90 -11.35
N ASN A 354 0.13 2.13 -10.95
CA ASN A 354 0.48 3.31 -10.16
C ASN A 354 0.37 4.64 -10.91
N THR A 355 0.19 4.65 -12.23
CA THR A 355 -0.05 5.87 -13.00
C THR A 355 -1.30 6.61 -12.51
N ASP A 356 -2.38 5.90 -12.21
CA ASP A 356 -3.67 6.51 -11.86
C ASP A 356 -3.65 7.21 -10.49
N PRO A 357 -3.17 6.61 -9.38
CA PRO A 357 -3.06 7.33 -8.11
C PRO A 357 -2.05 8.48 -8.17
N VAL A 358 -0.99 8.36 -8.96
CA VAL A 358 -0.06 9.48 -9.19
C VAL A 358 -0.76 10.65 -9.89
N LEU A 359 -1.62 10.37 -10.88
CA LEU A 359 -2.44 11.41 -11.52
C LEU A 359 -3.49 12.00 -10.59
N ALA A 360 -4.11 11.20 -9.73
CA ALA A 360 -5.04 11.71 -8.73
C ALA A 360 -4.34 12.66 -7.75
N ASN A 361 -3.11 12.36 -7.30
CA ASN A 361 -2.32 13.31 -6.51
C ASN A 361 -1.93 14.56 -7.32
N TYR A 362 -1.67 14.41 -8.62
CA TYR A 362 -1.44 15.58 -9.46
C TYR A 362 -2.69 16.49 -9.51
N LEU A 363 -3.90 15.93 -9.59
CA LEU A 363 -5.14 16.70 -9.49
C LEU A 363 -5.30 17.40 -8.14
N VAL A 364 -4.88 16.77 -7.04
CA VAL A 364 -4.83 17.42 -5.71
C VAL A 364 -3.91 18.64 -5.77
N ARG A 365 -2.67 18.49 -6.26
CA ARG A 365 -1.72 19.60 -6.37
C ARG A 365 -2.26 20.74 -7.23
N LEU A 366 -2.80 20.42 -8.42
CA LEU A 366 -3.39 21.41 -9.32
C LEU A 366 -4.53 22.20 -8.67
N ALA A 367 -5.42 21.52 -7.93
CA ALA A 367 -6.51 22.16 -7.21
C ALA A 367 -6.00 23.13 -6.14
N VAL A 368 -5.06 22.66 -5.32
CA VAL A 368 -4.56 23.41 -4.16
C VAL A 368 -3.77 24.63 -4.61
N GLU A 369 -2.82 24.46 -5.53
CA GLU A 369 -2.01 25.56 -6.05
C GLU A 369 -2.86 26.59 -6.84
N LYS A 370 -3.87 26.14 -7.60
CA LYS A 370 -4.79 27.06 -8.32
C LYS A 370 -5.59 27.97 -7.37
N ARG A 371 -5.84 27.51 -6.13
CA ARG A 371 -6.50 28.31 -5.08
C ARG A 371 -5.52 29.18 -4.28
N GLY A 372 -4.23 29.17 -4.62
CA GLY A 372 -3.19 29.91 -3.89
C GLY A 372 -2.89 29.33 -2.50
N GLU A 373 -3.20 28.06 -2.27
CA GLU A 373 -2.94 27.38 -1.01
C GLU A 373 -1.60 26.62 -1.03
N GLU A 374 -1.03 26.40 0.16
CA GLU A 374 0.19 25.60 0.30
C GLU A 374 -0.11 24.09 0.21
N TYR A 375 0.40 23.46 -0.85
CA TYR A 375 0.21 22.05 -1.19
C TYR A 375 0.70 21.09 -0.11
N LEU A 376 1.92 21.29 0.42
CA LEU A 376 2.53 20.32 1.32
C LEU A 376 1.84 20.27 2.70
N SER A 377 1.15 21.34 3.09
CA SER A 377 0.37 21.40 4.33
C SER A 377 -1.11 21.07 4.15
N PHE A 378 -1.60 21.00 2.90
CA PHE A 378 -3.01 20.82 2.61
C PHE A 378 -3.62 19.58 3.26
N PRO A 379 -3.01 18.37 3.19
CA PRO A 379 -3.58 17.17 3.78
C PRO A 379 -3.74 17.29 5.30
N GLN A 380 -2.77 17.91 5.98
CA GLN A 380 -2.84 18.14 7.43
C GLN A 380 -4.04 19.02 7.79
N ARG A 381 -4.16 20.18 7.12
CA ARG A 381 -5.18 21.19 7.43
C ARG A 381 -6.60 20.75 7.07
N ASN A 382 -6.76 20.07 5.92
CA ASN A 382 -8.08 19.82 5.33
C ASN A 382 -8.59 18.40 5.56
N LEU A 383 -7.74 17.49 6.05
CA LEU A 383 -8.13 16.11 6.32
C LEU A 383 -7.63 15.64 7.68
N PHE A 384 -6.31 15.61 7.91
CA PHE A 384 -5.77 14.89 9.07
C PHE A 384 -6.16 15.54 10.40
N ASP A 385 -6.02 16.86 10.53
CA ASP A 385 -6.45 17.58 11.73
C ASP A 385 -7.97 17.47 11.94
N LYS A 386 -8.75 17.35 10.87
CA LYS A 386 -10.22 17.21 10.96
C LYS A 386 -10.66 15.89 11.56
N ILE A 387 -9.86 14.84 11.40
CA ILE A 387 -10.19 13.48 11.88
C ILE A 387 -9.22 12.94 12.92
N GLY A 388 -8.37 13.80 13.50
CA GLY A 388 -7.47 13.41 14.59
C GLY A 388 -6.21 12.67 14.18
N ILE A 389 -5.88 12.60 12.89
CA ILE A 389 -4.65 11.97 12.37
C ILE A 389 -3.45 12.88 12.62
N ARG A 390 -2.37 12.31 13.17
CA ARG A 390 -1.22 13.08 13.68
C ARG A 390 0.14 12.56 13.25
N THR A 391 0.21 11.27 12.91
CA THR A 391 1.47 10.56 12.64
C THR A 391 1.76 10.45 11.14
N MET A 392 0.88 10.97 10.29
CA MET A 392 1.01 10.85 8.84
C MET A 392 2.26 11.53 8.32
N THR A 393 3.08 10.74 7.61
CA THR A 393 4.10 11.24 6.70
C THR A 393 3.73 10.78 5.29
N LEU A 394 3.35 11.73 4.44
CA LEU A 394 3.20 11.52 2.99
C LEU A 394 4.52 11.87 2.33
N GLU A 395 5.29 10.87 1.92
CA GLU A 395 6.56 11.13 1.27
C GLU A 395 6.36 11.72 -0.13
N THR A 396 7.36 12.49 -0.55
CA THR A 396 7.37 13.13 -1.86
C THR A 396 8.42 12.53 -2.78
N ASP A 397 8.25 12.76 -4.08
CA ASP A 397 9.33 12.68 -5.05
C ASP A 397 10.30 13.89 -4.87
N PRO A 398 11.44 13.94 -5.59
CA PRO A 398 12.36 15.06 -5.48
C PRO A 398 11.83 16.42 -5.97
N TYR A 399 10.61 16.50 -6.49
CA TYR A 399 9.95 17.71 -6.99
C TYR A 399 8.82 18.18 -6.05
N GLY A 400 8.72 17.57 -4.85
CA GLY A 400 7.73 17.90 -3.85
C GLY A 400 6.34 17.37 -4.21
N ASN A 401 6.23 16.42 -5.14
CA ASN A 401 4.97 15.77 -5.45
C ASN A 401 4.73 14.65 -4.43
N PHE A 402 3.64 14.69 -3.67
CA PHE A 402 3.20 13.52 -2.90
C PHE A 402 3.12 12.30 -3.81
N MET A 403 3.71 11.20 -3.35
CA MET A 403 3.66 9.92 -4.03
C MET A 403 2.21 9.43 -4.00
N GLY A 404 1.73 9.04 -2.81
CA GLY A 404 0.34 8.63 -2.58
C GLY A 404 -0.11 7.39 -3.35
N GLN A 405 0.74 6.79 -4.19
CA GLN A 405 0.63 5.39 -4.59
C GLN A 405 1.25 4.45 -3.55
N GLY A 406 2.11 4.96 -2.66
CA GLY A 406 2.76 4.31 -1.53
C GLY A 406 3.92 5.15 -0.97
N TYR A 407 4.70 4.60 -0.03
CA TYR A 407 5.61 5.36 0.86
C TYR A 407 4.90 6.34 1.78
N ASP A 408 3.72 5.95 2.27
CA ASP A 408 2.95 6.70 3.25
C ASP A 408 3.08 5.99 4.60
N PHE A 409 3.26 6.75 5.67
CA PHE A 409 3.52 6.21 7.01
C PHE A 409 2.53 6.76 8.01
N MET A 410 1.84 5.88 8.74
CA MET A 410 0.88 6.28 9.75
C MET A 410 0.75 5.19 10.82
N SER A 411 0.37 5.56 12.04
CA SER A 411 0.16 4.59 13.11
C SER A 411 -1.10 3.75 12.89
N GLY A 412 -1.19 2.60 13.56
CA GLY A 412 -2.38 1.74 13.49
C GLY A 412 -3.66 2.48 13.90
N ARG A 413 -3.59 3.35 14.91
CA ARG A 413 -4.71 4.18 15.34
C ARG A 413 -5.12 5.21 14.31
N ASP A 414 -4.18 5.87 13.66
CA ASP A 414 -4.50 6.83 12.60
C ASP A 414 -5.14 6.17 11.38
N TRP A 415 -4.72 4.95 11.03
CA TRP A 415 -5.38 4.17 9.97
C TRP A 415 -6.81 3.81 10.38
N ALA A 416 -7.04 3.51 11.67
CA ALA A 416 -8.38 3.28 12.19
C ALA A 416 -9.24 4.56 12.13
N ARG A 417 -8.68 5.75 12.36
CA ARG A 417 -9.41 7.03 12.19
C ARG A 417 -9.86 7.22 10.75
N LEU A 418 -8.96 7.04 9.78
CA LEU A 418 -9.30 7.14 8.36
C LEU A 418 -10.38 6.12 7.98
N ALA A 419 -10.27 4.87 8.42
CA ALA A 419 -11.26 3.85 8.14
C ALA A 419 -12.62 4.11 8.79
N ASN A 420 -12.64 4.67 10.00
CA ASN A 420 -13.89 5.06 10.67
C ASN A 420 -14.58 6.25 10.00
N LEU A 421 -13.84 7.14 9.32
CA LEU A 421 -14.45 8.16 8.46
C LEU A 421 -15.28 7.50 7.34
N TYR A 422 -14.74 6.47 6.70
CA TYR A 422 -15.45 5.72 5.66
C TYR A 422 -16.58 4.85 6.23
N LEU A 423 -16.39 4.24 7.40
CA LEU A 423 -17.45 3.51 8.10
C LEU A 423 -18.67 4.41 8.38
N GLN A 424 -18.43 5.69 8.67
CA GLN A 424 -19.44 6.70 8.97
C GLN A 424 -19.92 7.50 7.74
N ASP A 425 -19.82 6.95 6.53
CA ASP A 425 -20.25 7.62 5.28
C ASP A 425 -19.64 9.03 5.10
N GLY A 426 -18.39 9.22 5.51
CA GLY A 426 -17.68 10.50 5.38
C GLY A 426 -18.06 11.56 6.41
N MET A 427 -18.83 11.20 7.44
CA MET A 427 -19.13 12.05 8.60
C MET A 427 -18.08 11.86 9.69
N TRP A 428 -17.72 12.94 10.37
CA TRP A 428 -16.82 12.92 11.52
C TRP A 428 -17.23 13.99 12.53
N ASP A 429 -17.57 13.59 13.76
CA ASP A 429 -18.03 14.50 14.83
C ASP A 429 -19.11 15.51 14.37
N GLY A 430 -20.03 15.06 13.50
CA GLY A 430 -21.11 15.89 12.94
C GLY A 430 -20.72 16.75 11.74
N GLU A 431 -19.44 16.81 11.36
CA GLU A 431 -18.96 17.47 10.14
C GLU A 431 -18.92 16.48 8.97
N ARG A 432 -19.44 16.89 7.81
CA ARG A 432 -19.33 16.11 6.56
C ARG A 432 -18.01 16.42 5.86
N ILE A 433 -17.05 15.50 5.95
CA ILE A 433 -15.72 15.63 5.34
C ILE A 433 -15.72 15.14 3.89
N LEU A 434 -16.43 14.06 3.60
CA LEU A 434 -16.58 13.52 2.24
C LEU A 434 -18.02 13.76 1.73
N PRO A 435 -18.22 14.03 0.43
CA PRO A 435 -19.54 14.33 -0.09
C PRO A 435 -20.44 13.09 -0.03
N GLU A 436 -21.75 13.30 0.06
CA GLU A 436 -22.73 12.22 0.07
C GLU A 436 -22.56 11.31 -1.15
N GLY A 437 -22.67 10.00 -0.93
CA GLY A 437 -22.48 9.00 -1.98
C GLY A 437 -21.03 8.71 -2.36
N TYR A 438 -20.04 9.46 -1.85
CA TYR A 438 -18.63 9.20 -2.16
C TYR A 438 -18.13 7.87 -1.56
N VAL A 439 -18.53 7.56 -0.32
CA VAL A 439 -18.20 6.26 0.30
C VAL A 439 -18.82 5.11 -0.49
N LYS A 440 -20.06 5.28 -0.96
CA LYS A 440 -20.71 4.32 -1.86
C LYS A 440 -19.94 4.17 -3.17
N PHE A 441 -19.48 5.25 -3.78
CA PHE A 441 -18.65 5.21 -4.99
C PHE A 441 -17.39 4.38 -4.78
N VAL A 442 -16.60 4.65 -3.72
CA VAL A 442 -15.34 3.93 -3.52
C VAL A 442 -15.54 2.45 -3.19
N SER A 443 -16.67 2.09 -2.57
CA SER A 443 -17.03 0.72 -2.18
C SER A 443 -17.89 -0.02 -3.20
N THR A 444 -18.18 0.59 -4.36
CA THR A 444 -18.93 -0.04 -5.45
C THR A 444 -17.98 -0.61 -6.50
N LEU A 445 -18.33 -1.77 -7.07
CA LEU A 445 -17.56 -2.40 -8.14
C LEU A 445 -17.45 -1.48 -9.36
N ALA A 446 -16.21 -1.15 -9.73
CA ALA A 446 -15.91 -0.33 -10.88
C ALA A 446 -16.33 -1.04 -12.20
N PRO A 447 -16.93 -0.32 -13.18
CA PRO A 447 -17.48 -0.94 -14.40
C PRO A 447 -16.47 -1.75 -15.21
N ALA A 448 -15.25 -1.23 -15.39
CA ALA A 448 -14.19 -1.92 -16.15
C ALA A 448 -13.74 -3.25 -15.48
N TRP A 449 -13.86 -3.35 -14.16
CA TRP A 449 -13.56 -4.56 -13.39
C TRP A 449 -14.73 -5.55 -13.42
N ALA A 450 -15.97 -5.06 -13.38
CA ALA A 450 -17.18 -5.86 -13.59
C ALA A 450 -17.20 -6.50 -14.98
N ALA A 451 -16.80 -5.76 -16.02
CA ALA A 451 -16.71 -6.28 -17.39
C ALA A 451 -15.69 -7.42 -17.53
N ASP A 452 -14.66 -7.43 -16.69
CA ASP A 452 -13.69 -8.52 -16.56
C ASP A 452 -14.16 -9.62 -15.58
N LYS A 453 -15.37 -9.52 -15.01
CA LYS A 453 -15.92 -10.38 -13.95
C LYS A 453 -14.96 -10.52 -12.75
N ARG A 454 -14.30 -9.43 -12.37
CA ARG A 454 -13.38 -9.34 -11.22
C ARG A 454 -14.00 -8.41 -10.17
N PRO A 455 -14.86 -8.92 -9.25
CA PRO A 455 -15.60 -8.10 -8.29
C PRO A 455 -14.74 -7.64 -7.10
N ILE A 456 -13.58 -7.02 -7.37
CA ILE A 456 -12.51 -6.84 -6.39
C ILE A 456 -12.03 -5.39 -6.23
N TYR A 457 -12.51 -4.45 -7.02
CA TYR A 457 -11.98 -3.07 -7.02
C TYR A 457 -13.06 -2.01 -7.23
N GLY A 458 -12.97 -0.93 -6.46
CA GLY A 458 -13.78 0.27 -6.57
C GLY A 458 -12.92 1.53 -6.78
N GLY A 459 -13.23 2.62 -6.09
CA GLY A 459 -12.52 3.90 -6.21
C GLY A 459 -11.27 3.98 -5.34
N PHE A 460 -10.16 3.34 -5.75
CA PHE A 460 -8.93 3.13 -4.95
C PHE A 460 -9.12 2.36 -3.63
N PHE A 461 -10.16 1.54 -3.57
CA PHE A 461 -10.38 0.56 -2.51
C PHE A 461 -10.56 -0.82 -3.12
N TRP A 462 -10.09 -1.83 -2.41
CA TRP A 462 -10.38 -3.22 -2.72
C TRP A 462 -11.74 -3.61 -2.15
N LEU A 463 -12.42 -4.52 -2.84
CA LEU A 463 -13.73 -5.02 -2.44
C LEU A 463 -13.63 -6.49 -2.04
N ASN A 464 -14.31 -6.89 -0.97
CA ASN A 464 -14.40 -8.29 -0.58
C ASN A 464 -15.44 -9.07 -1.40
N GLY A 465 -15.74 -8.63 -2.64
CA GLY A 465 -16.79 -9.22 -3.49
C GLY A 465 -16.48 -10.65 -3.97
N SER A 466 -15.22 -11.08 -3.87
CA SER A 466 -14.79 -12.47 -4.09
C SER A 466 -14.52 -13.25 -2.80
N SER A 467 -14.93 -12.73 -1.64
CA SER A 467 -14.70 -13.33 -0.31
C SER A 467 -13.22 -13.67 -0.03
N ALA A 468 -12.31 -12.76 -0.40
CA ALA A 468 -10.87 -12.91 -0.14
C ALA A 468 -10.58 -13.04 1.37
N TRP A 469 -11.40 -12.36 2.18
CA TRP A 469 -11.37 -12.36 3.64
C TRP A 469 -12.65 -12.99 4.21
N PRO A 470 -12.58 -13.67 5.38
CA PRO A 470 -13.72 -14.31 6.04
C PRO A 470 -14.60 -13.27 6.77
N VAL A 471 -15.03 -12.25 6.03
CA VAL A 471 -15.96 -11.20 6.43
C VAL A 471 -17.02 -11.05 5.33
N PRO A 472 -18.15 -10.36 5.56
CA PRO A 472 -19.17 -10.16 4.54
C PRO A 472 -18.64 -9.58 3.22
N THR A 473 -19.28 -9.90 2.10
CA THR A 473 -18.90 -9.40 0.76
C THR A 473 -19.11 -7.90 0.58
N SER A 474 -19.91 -7.28 1.44
CA SER A 474 -20.08 -5.82 1.54
C SER A 474 -18.88 -5.12 2.17
N ALA A 475 -17.92 -5.85 2.73
CA ALA A 475 -16.69 -5.27 3.24
C ALA A 475 -15.80 -4.78 2.10
N TYR A 476 -15.06 -3.73 2.38
CA TYR A 476 -14.05 -3.17 1.48
C TYR A 476 -12.84 -2.76 2.30
N TYR A 477 -11.69 -2.61 1.65
CA TYR A 477 -10.43 -2.51 2.37
C TYR A 477 -9.35 -1.76 1.61
N MET A 478 -8.38 -1.26 2.38
CA MET A 478 -7.12 -0.74 1.89
C MET A 478 -6.07 -1.85 2.02
N LEU A 479 -5.24 -2.03 0.99
CA LEU A 479 -4.23 -3.10 0.95
C LEU A 479 -2.89 -2.53 0.52
N GLY A 480 -1.84 -2.88 1.26
CA GLY A 480 -0.45 -2.52 1.01
C GLY A 480 0.45 -3.75 0.90
N ALA A 481 1.57 -3.61 0.19
CA ALA A 481 2.63 -4.60 0.18
C ALA A 481 3.22 -4.79 1.59
N GLY A 482 3.77 -5.96 1.90
CA GLY A 482 4.23 -6.27 3.25
C GLY A 482 3.10 -6.67 4.21
N GLY A 483 1.90 -6.95 3.69
CA GLY A 483 0.75 -7.44 4.45
C GLY A 483 -0.03 -6.35 5.20
N GLN A 484 0.01 -5.10 4.74
CA GLN A 484 -0.78 -4.01 5.34
C GLN A 484 -2.25 -4.16 4.93
N VAL A 485 -3.17 -4.21 5.89
CA VAL A 485 -4.60 -4.35 5.62
C VAL A 485 -5.41 -3.46 6.55
N VAL A 486 -6.30 -2.66 5.99
CA VAL A 486 -7.32 -1.93 6.74
C VAL A 486 -8.69 -2.31 6.20
N LEU A 487 -9.40 -3.15 6.94
CA LEU A 487 -10.72 -3.66 6.60
C LEU A 487 -11.81 -2.78 7.23
N ILE A 488 -12.81 -2.45 6.42
CA ILE A 488 -14.03 -1.77 6.83
C ILE A 488 -15.18 -2.75 6.58
N VAL A 489 -15.92 -3.08 7.63
CA VAL A 489 -17.03 -4.05 7.60
C VAL A 489 -18.31 -3.33 8.03
N PRO A 490 -19.00 -2.63 7.10
CA PRO A 490 -20.15 -1.79 7.44
C PRO A 490 -21.28 -2.55 8.13
N SER A 491 -21.52 -3.79 7.72
CA SER A 491 -22.57 -4.64 8.31
C SER A 491 -22.31 -5.04 9.76
N HIS A 492 -21.16 -4.69 10.34
CA HIS A 492 -20.80 -5.01 11.72
C HIS A 492 -20.28 -3.76 12.48
N ASP A 493 -20.41 -2.56 11.91
CA ASP A 493 -19.80 -1.32 12.43
C ASP A 493 -18.31 -1.52 12.83
N LEU A 494 -17.58 -2.33 12.07
CA LEU A 494 -16.27 -2.85 12.47
C LEU A 494 -15.18 -2.35 11.52
N VAL A 495 -14.07 -1.92 12.11
CA VAL A 495 -12.81 -1.65 11.41
C VAL A 495 -11.71 -2.52 12.02
N VAL A 496 -10.88 -3.09 11.16
CA VAL A 496 -9.72 -3.90 11.55
C VAL A 496 -8.50 -3.40 10.80
N VAL A 497 -7.49 -2.98 11.53
CA VAL A 497 -6.20 -2.54 11.01
C VAL A 497 -5.16 -3.60 11.37
N ARG A 498 -4.41 -4.05 10.37
CA ARG A 498 -3.18 -4.83 10.54
C ARG A 498 -2.07 -4.15 9.76
N LEU A 499 -0.99 -3.81 10.45
CA LEU A 499 0.24 -3.32 9.84
C LEU A 499 1.38 -4.26 10.23
N GLY A 500 2.31 -4.51 9.31
CA GLY A 500 3.44 -5.41 9.53
C GLY A 500 4.48 -5.30 8.44
N TYR A 501 5.46 -6.19 8.41
CA TYR A 501 6.51 -6.15 7.38
C TYR A 501 6.80 -7.57 6.91
N ASP A 502 5.86 -8.13 6.17
CA ASP A 502 6.00 -9.46 5.58
C ASP A 502 7.28 -9.51 4.72
N LYS A 503 8.12 -10.54 4.93
CA LYS A 503 9.45 -10.68 4.31
C LYS A 503 9.43 -11.09 2.83
N GLY A 504 8.60 -10.43 2.02
CA GLY A 504 8.38 -10.76 0.62
C GLY A 504 7.47 -11.98 0.38
N ALA A 505 6.93 -12.60 1.43
CA ALA A 505 5.91 -13.65 1.35
C ALA A 505 4.70 -13.25 2.18
N ASN A 506 3.48 -13.56 1.74
CA ASN A 506 2.21 -13.19 2.40
C ASN A 506 1.95 -13.99 3.71
N ALA A 507 2.91 -14.01 4.62
CA ALA A 507 2.91 -14.81 5.84
C ALA A 507 1.81 -14.40 6.83
N SER A 508 1.32 -13.16 6.74
CA SER A 508 0.25 -12.63 7.58
C SER A 508 -1.16 -13.15 7.24
N VAL A 509 -1.37 -13.69 6.05
CA VAL A 509 -2.73 -14.04 5.57
C VAL A 509 -3.42 -15.08 6.46
N PRO A 510 -2.78 -16.21 6.83
CA PRO A 510 -3.45 -17.23 7.66
C PRO A 510 -3.85 -16.71 9.05
N SER A 511 -2.93 -16.02 9.74
CA SER A 511 -3.19 -15.45 11.08
C SER A 511 -4.26 -14.36 11.03
N LEU A 512 -4.25 -13.51 10.01
CA LEU A 512 -5.29 -12.49 9.82
C LEU A 512 -6.66 -13.12 9.52
N LYS A 513 -6.74 -14.17 8.69
CA LYS A 513 -8.01 -14.88 8.46
C LYS A 513 -8.57 -15.50 9.75
N LYS A 514 -7.72 -16.08 10.59
CA LYS A 514 -8.11 -16.59 11.91
C LYS A 514 -8.63 -15.48 12.81
N ALA A 515 -7.92 -14.35 12.90
CA ALA A 515 -8.34 -13.19 13.68
C ALA A 515 -9.70 -12.64 13.21
N LEU A 516 -9.90 -12.47 11.90
CA LEU A 516 -11.15 -11.99 11.33
C LEU A 516 -12.32 -12.95 11.59
N THR A 517 -12.09 -14.26 11.50
CA THR A 517 -13.11 -15.27 11.82
C THR A 517 -13.56 -15.15 13.28
N LEU A 518 -12.62 -14.95 14.21
CA LEU A 518 -12.93 -14.73 15.62
C LEU A 518 -13.71 -13.42 15.84
N LEU A 519 -13.36 -12.36 15.12
CA LEU A 519 -14.08 -11.08 15.18
C LEU A 519 -15.52 -11.18 14.64
N MET A 520 -15.75 -11.92 13.56
CA MET A 520 -17.11 -12.17 13.04
C MET A 520 -17.98 -12.97 14.01
N GLN A 521 -17.37 -13.72 14.93
CA GLN A 521 -18.10 -14.39 16.01
C GLN A 521 -18.27 -13.51 17.25
N ALA A 522 -17.45 -12.47 17.40
CA ALA A 522 -17.42 -11.60 18.57
C ALA A 522 -18.38 -10.42 18.45
N VAL A 523 -18.54 -9.92 17.22
CA VAL A 523 -19.31 -8.72 16.90
C VAL A 523 -20.56 -9.14 16.13
N PRO A 524 -21.77 -8.78 16.59
CA PRO A 524 -22.99 -9.07 15.84
C PRO A 524 -23.10 -8.20 14.59
N SER A 525 -23.89 -8.64 13.61
CA SER A 525 -24.27 -7.78 12.49
C SER A 525 -25.06 -6.58 13.00
N SER A 526 -24.73 -5.38 12.51
CA SER A 526 -25.55 -4.19 12.62
C SER A 526 -26.89 -4.45 11.94
N SER A 527 -27.96 -4.01 12.59
CA SER A 527 -29.36 -4.19 12.17
C SER A 527 -29.73 -3.31 10.98
#